data_AF-A0A535RKP8-F1
#
_entry.id   AF-A0A535RKP8-F1
#
_cell.length_a   1.000
_cell.length_b   1.000
_cell.length_c   1.000
_cell.angle_alpha   90.00
_cell.angle_beta   90.00
_cell.angle_gamma   90.00
#
_symmetry.space_group_name_H-M   'P 1'
#
loop_
_entity.id
_entity.type
_entity.pdbx_description
1 polymer ?
#
loop_
_entity_poly.entity_id
_entity_poly.type
_entity_poly.pdbx_seq_one_letter_code
_entity_poly.pdbx_strand_id
1 'polypeptide(L)'
;MRTTIRLNDKLLRELKQHAAKHGRTLTGVIEDALRQFLARAPGSTVVPPYRPLTFKGRLRAGVNLDDSAALLDLMEEAPAPGRR
;
A
#
# COMPACT_ATOMS: atom_id res chain seq x y z
N MET A 1 -4.48 -25.40 12.92
CA MET A 1 -4.29 -25.76 14.34
C MET A 1 -5.52 -25.30 15.12
N ARG A 2 -5.98 -26.06 16.12
CA ARG A 2 -7.11 -25.65 16.98
C ARG A 2 -6.55 -25.06 18.28
N THR A 3 -6.89 -23.80 18.55
CA THR A 3 -6.47 -23.09 19.77
C THR A 3 -7.71 -22.59 20.49
N THR A 4 -7.77 -22.79 21.80
CA THR A 4 -8.83 -22.26 22.65
C THR A 4 -8.31 -21.03 23.38
N ILE A 5 -8.94 -19.88 23.20
CA ILE A 5 -8.59 -18.61 23.85
C ILE A 5 -9.77 -18.12 24.68
N ARG A 6 -9.49 -17.46 25.81
CA ARG A 6 -10.52 -16.83 26.64
C ARG A 6 -10.77 -15.41 26.13
N LEU A 7 -12.00 -15.13 25.72
CA LEU A 7 -12.46 -13.80 25.28
C LEU A 7 -13.61 -13.33 26.17
N ASN A 8 -13.72 -12.02 26.36
CA ASN A 8 -14.88 -11.41 27.00
C ASN A 8 -16.13 -11.57 26.09
N ASP A 9 -17.28 -11.88 26.68
CA ASP A 9 -18.56 -12.08 25.96
C ASP A 9 -19.01 -10.88 25.13
N LYS A 10 -18.72 -9.65 25.58
CA LYS A 10 -19.00 -8.45 24.79
C LYS A 10 -18.19 -8.44 23.49
N LEU A 11 -16.89 -8.72 23.58
CA LEU A 11 -16.00 -8.77 22.43
C LEU A 11 -16.37 -9.91 21.47
N LEU A 12 -16.76 -11.07 22.01
CA LEU A 12 -17.23 -12.20 21.20
C LEU A 12 -18.49 -11.83 20.38
N ARG A 13 -19.43 -11.08 20.99
CA ARG A 13 -20.63 -10.61 20.30
C ARG A 13 -20.30 -9.62 19.18
N GLU A 14 -19.44 -8.64 19.46
CA GLU A 14 -18.99 -7.66 18.47
C GLU A 14 -18.28 -8.32 17.29
N LEU A 15 -17.39 -9.28 17.56
CA LEU A 15 -16.70 -10.05 16.53
C LEU A 15 -17.68 -10.87 15.66
N LYS A 16 -18.68 -11.51 16.27
CA LYS A 16 -19.71 -12.25 15.52
C LYS A 16 -20.54 -11.34 14.63
N GLN A 17 -20.93 -10.17 15.13
CA GLN A 17 -21.66 -9.18 14.35
C GLN A 17 -20.82 -8.66 13.17
N HIS A 18 -19.54 -8.38 13.42
CA HIS A 18 -18.61 -7.97 12.37
C HIS A 18 -18.46 -9.06 11.31
N ALA A 19 -18.24 -10.32 11.72
CA ALA A 19 -18.08 -11.44 10.80
C ALA A 19 -19.33 -11.63 9.93
N ALA A 20 -20.52 -11.59 10.53
CA ALA A 20 -21.80 -11.68 9.82
C ALA A 20 -22.00 -10.54 8.82
N LYS A 21 -21.69 -9.30 9.23
CA LYS A 21 -21.80 -8.11 8.37
C LYS A 21 -20.90 -8.19 7.14
N HIS A 22 -19.71 -8.78 7.27
CA HIS A 22 -18.71 -8.87 6.22
C HIS A 22 -18.70 -10.23 5.48
N GLY A 23 -19.65 -11.13 5.76
CA GLY A 23 -19.71 -12.45 5.13
C GLY A 23 -18.49 -13.32 5.44
N ARG A 24 -17.85 -13.11 6.60
CA ARG A 24 -16.66 -13.86 7.04
C ARG A 24 -16.98 -14.77 8.21
N THR A 25 -16.12 -15.76 8.45
CA THR A 25 -16.18 -16.59 9.66
C THR A 25 -15.50 -15.87 10.82
N LEU A 26 -15.93 -16.17 12.06
CA LEU A 26 -15.28 -15.65 13.27
C LEU A 26 -13.78 -15.98 13.29
N THR A 27 -13.42 -17.20 12.90
CA THR A 27 -12.02 -17.64 12.80
C THR A 27 -11.23 -16.80 11.80
N GLY A 28 -11.79 -16.53 10.61
CA GLY A 28 -11.11 -15.71 9.60
C GLY A 28 -10.83 -14.29 10.09
N VAL A 29 -11.80 -13.67 10.78
CA VAL A 29 -11.62 -12.35 11.39
C VAL A 29 -10.51 -12.36 12.44
N ILE A 30 -10.46 -13.41 13.29
CA ILE A 30 -9.41 -13.55 14.31
C ILE A 30 -8.04 -13.76 13.66
N GLU A 31 -7.94 -14.60 12.64
CA GLU A 31 -6.68 -14.86 11.92
C GLU A 31 -6.15 -13.60 11.24
N ASP A 32 -7.01 -12.83 10.56
CA ASP A 32 -6.64 -11.58 9.92
C ASP A 32 -6.11 -10.56 10.94
N ALA A 33 -6.79 -10.43 12.08
CA ALA A 33 -6.37 -9.54 13.16
C ALA A 33 -5.00 -9.95 13.73
N LEU A 34 -4.78 -11.25 13.95
CA LEU A 34 -3.50 -11.77 14.44
C LEU A 34 -2.37 -11.55 13.41
N ARG A 35 -2.64 -11.77 12.12
CA ARG A 35 -1.68 -11.49 11.04
C ARG A 35 -1.28 -10.02 11.01
N GLN A 36 -2.27 -9.10 11.05
CA GLN A 36 -1.98 -7.67 11.07
C GLN A 36 -1.22 -7.24 12.33
N PHE A 37 -1.59 -7.79 13.49
CA PHE A 37 -0.91 -7.50 14.75
C PHE A 37 0.57 -7.92 14.70
N LEU A 38 0.86 -9.13 14.22
CA LEU A 38 2.23 -9.63 14.09
C LEU A 38 3.02 -8.88 13.00
N ALA A 39 2.39 -8.54 11.88
CA ALA A 39 3.02 -7.75 10.82
C ALA A 39 3.39 -6.32 11.28
N ARG A 40 2.63 -5.77 12.23
CA ARG A 40 2.85 -4.42 12.80
C ARG A 40 3.82 -4.41 13.98
N ALA A 41 4.40 -5.55 14.36
CA ALA A 41 5.35 -5.63 15.47
C ALA A 41 6.50 -4.59 15.30
N PRO A 42 6.92 -3.93 16.39
CA PRO A 42 7.92 -2.86 16.34
C PRO A 42 9.24 -3.43 15.80
N GLY A 43 9.57 -3.01 14.58
CA GLY A 43 10.56 -3.65 13.72
C GLY A 43 10.25 -3.47 12.24
N SER A 44 8.96 -3.26 11.90
CA SER A 44 8.60 -2.57 10.65
C SER A 44 9.13 -1.15 10.73
N THR A 45 10.33 -0.91 10.20
CA THR A 45 10.89 0.42 10.01
C THR A 45 9.80 1.31 9.45
N VAL A 46 9.50 2.43 10.12
CA VAL A 46 8.64 3.46 9.54
C VAL A 46 9.38 3.93 8.29
N VAL A 47 9.01 3.38 7.13
CA VAL A 47 9.58 3.82 5.87
C VAL A 47 9.09 5.25 5.71
N PRO A 48 10.00 6.25 5.65
CA PRO A 48 9.56 7.61 5.40
C PRO A 48 8.75 7.63 4.09
N PRO A 49 7.69 8.44 4.00
CA PRO A 49 6.90 8.52 2.79
C PRO A 49 7.83 8.83 1.61
N TYR A 50 7.70 8.06 0.54
CA TYR A 50 8.45 8.30 -0.69
C TYR A 50 8.14 9.71 -1.17
N ARG A 51 9.15 10.59 -1.18
CA ARG A 51 9.04 11.96 -1.69
C ARG A 51 9.70 11.98 -3.07
N PRO A 52 8.93 11.91 -4.18
CA PRO A 52 9.50 12.02 -5.50
C PRO A 52 10.18 13.38 -5.66
N LEU A 53 11.33 13.39 -6.33
CA LEU A 53 11.96 14.63 -6.77
C LEU A 53 11.11 15.21 -7.90
N THR A 54 10.45 16.33 -7.64
CA THR A 54 9.59 16.99 -8.63
C THR A 54 10.33 18.15 -9.31
N PHE A 55 10.08 18.32 -10.60
CA PHE A 55 10.60 19.43 -11.39
C PHE A 55 9.43 20.19 -12.01
N LYS A 56 9.57 21.50 -12.19
CA LYS A 56 8.61 22.29 -12.98
C LYS A 56 8.86 22.02 -14.46
N GLY A 57 7.80 21.75 -15.21
CA GLY A 57 7.87 21.49 -16.65
C GLY A 57 6.56 21.82 -17.36
N ARG A 58 6.60 21.85 -18.69
CA ARG A 58 5.43 22.00 -19.56
C ARG A 58 5.35 20.79 -20.49
N LEU A 59 4.14 20.39 -20.88
CA LEU A 59 3.95 19.38 -21.91
C LEU A 59 4.45 19.90 -23.25
N ARG A 60 5.20 19.05 -23.97
CA ARG A 60 5.60 19.31 -25.35
C ARG A 60 4.54 18.71 -26.28
N ALA A 61 3.91 19.54 -27.10
CA ALA A 61 2.89 19.08 -28.04
C ALA A 61 3.47 18.04 -29.01
N GLY A 62 2.69 16.99 -29.30
CA GLY A 62 3.11 15.88 -30.15
C GLY A 62 3.94 14.79 -29.46
N VAL A 63 4.27 14.93 -28.17
CA VAL A 63 4.92 13.88 -27.39
C VAL A 63 3.87 13.03 -26.69
N ASN A 64 3.89 11.73 -26.98
CA ASN A 64 3.09 10.75 -26.26
C ASN A 64 3.89 10.26 -25.03
N LEU A 65 3.35 10.45 -23.82
CA LEU A 65 4.00 10.03 -22.57
C LEU A 65 3.80 8.54 -22.25
N ASP A 66 2.84 7.88 -22.91
CA ASP A 66 2.56 6.45 -22.74
C ASP A 66 3.46 5.58 -23.63
N ASP A 67 4.17 6.18 -24.59
CA ASP A 67 5.18 5.52 -25.42
C ASP A 67 6.58 5.78 -24.86
N SER A 68 7.04 4.88 -24.00
CA SER A 68 8.30 5.00 -23.29
C SER A 68 9.53 4.91 -24.19
N ALA A 69 9.44 4.26 -25.36
CA ALA A 69 10.54 4.18 -26.31
C ALA A 69 10.73 5.51 -27.04
N ALA A 70 9.66 6.04 -27.65
CA ALA A 70 9.72 7.31 -28.35
C ALA A 70 10.05 8.50 -27.42
N LEU A 71 9.60 8.43 -26.16
CA LEU A 71 9.95 9.43 -25.16
C LEU A 71 11.45 9.42 -24.80
N LEU A 72 12.06 8.24 -24.70
CA LEU A 72 13.47 8.09 -24.36
C LEU A 72 14.38 8.68 -25.45
N ASP A 73 14.11 8.38 -26.72
CA ASP A 73 14.87 8.91 -27.86
C ASP A 73 14.90 10.44 -27.85
N LEU A 74 13.75 11.07 -27.57
CA LEU A 74 13.63 12.53 -27.46
C LEU A 74 14.38 13.13 -26.25
N MET A 75 14.52 12.37 -25.17
CA MET A 75 15.24 12.81 -23.96
C MET A 75 16.75 12.73 -24.12
N GLU A 76 17.24 11.76 -24.89
CA GLU A 76 18.67 11.59 -25.18
C GLU A 76 19.19 12.59 -26.22
N GLU A 77 18.32 13.05 -27.12
CA GLU A 77 18.67 14.04 -28.15
C GLU A 77 18.76 15.49 -27.59
N ALA A 78 18.11 15.77 -26.46
CA ALA A 78 18.13 17.09 -25.84
C ALA A 78 19.29 17.26 -24.85
N PRO A 79 20.04 18.38 -24.86
CA PRO A 79 21.05 18.64 -23.84
C PRO A 79 20.35 18.78 -22.47
N ALA A 80 20.77 17.97 -21.49
CA ALA A 80 20.16 17.95 -20.17
C ALA A 80 20.18 19.37 -19.56
N PRO A 81 19.03 19.92 -19.12
CA PRO A 81 19.03 21.17 -18.37
C PRO A 81 19.83 20.96 -17.09
N GLY A 82 20.82 21.82 -16.86
CA GLY A 82 21.91 21.60 -15.91
C GLY A 82 21.45 21.10 -14.55
N ARG A 83 22.04 19.98 -14.12
CA ARG A 83 22.06 19.57 -12.70
C ARG A 83 22.77 20.68 -11.91
N ARG A 84 22.01 21.45 -11.14
CA ARG A 84 22.51 22.29 -10.05
C ARG A 84 21.72 21.97 -8.79
#